data_AF-A0A521ETJ2-F1
#
_entry.id   AF-A0A521ETJ2-F1
#
_cell.length_a   1.000
_cell.length_b   1.000
_cell.length_c   1.000
_cell.angle_alpha   90.00
_cell.angle_beta   90.00
_cell.angle_gamma   90.00
#
_symmetry.space_group_name_H-M   'P 1'
#
loop_
_entity.id
_entity.type
_entity.pdbx_description
1 polymer ?
#
loop_
_entity_poly.entity_id
_entity_poly.type
_entity_poly.pdbx_seq_one_letter_code
_entity_poly.pdbx_strand_id
1 'polypeptide(L)'
;MENQFKVWYLPSENRIRDLNLLAMKDSGLLTFEKDGLKFEGKNENIYIKNFQSISYGKQGRDFVNNWVKIEYLSDDKELKTAFFADKKMLGWSGIFGGTKNLYKKIKTEFQFG
;
A
#
# COMPACT_ATOMS: atom_id res chain seq x y z
N MET A 1 -15.50 -11.20 5.44
CA MET A 1 -14.82 -9.89 5.26
C MET A 1 -14.14 -9.90 3.89
N GLU A 2 -14.13 -8.78 3.17
CA GLU A 2 -13.44 -8.68 1.88
C GLU A 2 -11.94 -8.95 2.11
N ASN A 3 -11.39 -9.99 1.48
CA ASN A 3 -9.99 -10.41 1.66
C ASN A 3 -9.04 -9.78 0.62
N GLN A 4 -9.58 -8.89 -0.20
CA GLN A 4 -8.91 -8.30 -1.35
C GLN A 4 -9.29 -6.83 -1.49
N PHE A 5 -8.35 -6.00 -1.91
CA PHE A 5 -8.55 -4.58 -2.14
C PHE A 5 -8.02 -4.20 -3.51
N LYS A 6 -8.77 -3.40 -4.27
CA LYS A 6 -8.23 -2.77 -5.48
C LYS A 6 -7.43 -1.56 -5.02
N VAL A 7 -6.13 -1.54 -5.30
CA VAL A 7 -5.23 -0.53 -4.76
C VAL A 7 -4.39 0.14 -5.85
N TRP A 8 -3.95 1.35 -5.59
CA TRP A 8 -2.79 1.97 -6.21
C TRP A 8 -1.52 1.56 -5.47
N TYR A 9 -0.41 1.48 -6.19
CA TYR A 9 0.87 1.01 -5.67
C TYR A 9 2.01 1.97 -6.02
N LEU A 10 2.92 2.14 -5.06
CA LEU A 10 4.25 2.70 -5.27
C LEU A 10 5.33 1.81 -4.59
N PRO A 11 6.40 1.44 -5.31
CA PRO A 11 7.52 0.67 -4.76
C PRO A 11 8.51 1.50 -3.92
N SER A 12 8.38 2.82 -3.93
CA SER A 12 9.28 3.71 -3.17
C SER A 12 8.63 5.08 -2.96
N GLU A 13 9.22 5.88 -2.07
CA GLU A 13 8.89 7.31 -1.96
C GLU A 13 9.08 8.01 -3.31
N ASN A 14 8.08 8.81 -3.71
CA ASN A 14 8.18 9.67 -4.89
C ASN A 14 9.17 10.81 -4.58
N ARG A 15 10.36 10.74 -5.16
CA ARG A 15 11.40 11.77 -5.00
C ARG A 15 11.23 12.89 -6.02
N ILE A 16 11.68 14.10 -5.69
CA ILE A 16 11.59 15.31 -6.54
C ILE A 16 12.15 15.12 -7.96
N ARG A 17 13.14 14.23 -8.13
CA ARG A 17 13.76 13.91 -9.43
C ARG A 17 12.95 12.95 -10.30
N ASP A 18 11.99 12.24 -9.73
CA ASP A 18 11.12 11.33 -10.48
C ASP A 18 9.95 12.15 -10.99
N LEU A 19 10.01 12.59 -12.25
CA LEU A 19 8.97 13.35 -12.96
C LEU A 19 7.71 12.49 -13.22
N ASN A 20 7.20 11.80 -12.20
CA ASN A 20 5.98 11.02 -12.29
C ASN A 20 4.79 11.98 -12.29
N LEU A 21 4.17 12.15 -13.46
CA LEU A 21 2.93 12.91 -13.66
C LEU A 21 1.72 12.30 -12.92
N LEU A 22 1.81 11.01 -12.56
CA LEU A 22 0.76 10.28 -11.87
C LEU A 22 1.10 10.07 -10.38
N ALA A 23 0.09 10.12 -9.52
CA ALA A 23 0.22 9.86 -8.08
C ALA A 23 0.59 8.39 -7.74
N MET A 24 0.71 7.51 -8.73
CA MET A 24 0.93 6.06 -8.59
C MET A 24 1.86 5.55 -9.71
N LYS A 25 2.55 4.42 -9.47
CA LYS A 25 3.36 3.72 -10.49
C LYS A 25 2.68 2.44 -11.00
N ASP A 26 1.81 1.84 -10.21
CA ASP A 26 0.99 0.71 -10.63
C ASP A 26 -0.39 0.73 -9.94
N SER A 27 -1.31 -0.11 -10.39
CA SER A 27 -2.58 -0.39 -9.72
C SER A 27 -2.96 -1.85 -9.92
N GLY A 28 -3.50 -2.46 -8.89
CA GLY A 28 -3.73 -3.89 -8.88
C GLY A 28 -4.65 -4.36 -7.77
N LEU A 29 -4.55 -5.64 -7.48
CA LEU A 29 -5.27 -6.29 -6.39
C LEU A 29 -4.30 -6.61 -5.26
N LEU A 30 -4.64 -6.20 -4.05
CA LEU A 30 -3.93 -6.55 -2.84
C LEU A 30 -4.75 -7.62 -2.10
N THR A 31 -4.23 -8.83 -2.05
CA THR A 31 -4.83 -9.98 -1.39
C THR A 31 -4.14 -10.21 -0.05
N PHE A 32 -4.95 -10.47 0.98
CA PHE A 32 -4.46 -10.84 2.30
C PHE A 32 -4.33 -12.36 2.37
N GLU A 33 -3.11 -12.83 2.62
CA GLU A 33 -2.81 -14.24 2.80
C GLU A 33 -2.41 -14.50 4.26
N LYS A 34 -2.32 -15.77 4.63
CA LYS A 34 -2.10 -16.17 6.03
C LYS A 34 -0.77 -15.66 6.59
N ASP A 35 0.24 -15.55 5.75
CA ASP A 35 1.63 -15.21 6.10
C ASP A 35 2.11 -13.89 5.46
N GLY A 36 1.21 -13.12 4.83
CA GLY A 36 1.59 -11.86 4.24
C GLY A 36 0.55 -11.22 3.33
N LEU A 37 1.03 -10.26 2.55
CA LEU A 37 0.23 -9.55 1.55
C LEU A 37 0.76 -9.85 0.15
N LYS A 38 -0.13 -10.27 -0.74
CA LYS A 38 0.17 -10.45 -2.16
C LYS A 38 -0.41 -9.30 -2.95
N PHE A 39 0.44 -8.55 -3.64
CA PHE A 39 0.01 -7.54 -4.60
C PHE A 39 0.20 -8.08 -6.02
N GLU A 40 -0.86 -8.01 -6.80
CA GLU A 40 -0.88 -8.35 -8.22
C GLU A 40 -1.22 -7.10 -9.02
N GLY A 41 -0.17 -6.42 -9.48
CA GLY A 41 -0.23 -5.21 -10.30
C GLY A 41 -0.30 -5.52 -11.79
N LYS A 42 -0.32 -4.46 -12.60
CA LYS A 42 -0.21 -4.60 -14.06
C LYS A 42 1.24 -4.78 -14.50
N ASN A 43 2.16 -4.18 -13.76
CA ASN A 43 3.58 -4.11 -14.10
C ASN A 43 4.40 -5.04 -13.21
N GLU A 44 4.00 -5.20 -11.94
CA GLU A 44 4.74 -6.01 -10.98
C GLU A 44 3.83 -6.80 -10.04
N ASN A 45 4.34 -7.94 -9.62
CA ASN A 45 3.75 -8.75 -8.56
C ASN A 45 4.74 -8.80 -7.41
N ILE A 46 4.28 -8.45 -6.21
CA ILE A 46 5.12 -8.50 -5.02
C ILE A 46 4.43 -9.31 -3.92
N TYR A 47 5.26 -9.93 -3.11
CA TYR A 47 4.81 -10.63 -1.92
C TYR A 47 5.52 -10.08 -0.71
N ILE A 48 4.75 -9.52 0.21
CA ILE A 48 5.26 -8.84 1.39
C ILE A 48 5.07 -9.75 2.60
N LYS A 49 6.20 -10.14 3.18
CA LYS A 49 6.31 -10.82 4.48
C LYS A 49 7.18 -9.98 5.42
N ASN A 50 7.36 -10.44 6.66
CA ASN A 50 8.31 -9.85 7.61
C ASN A 50 8.13 -8.33 7.80
N PHE A 51 6.91 -7.93 8.15
CA PHE A 51 6.54 -6.54 8.41
C PHE A 51 7.40 -5.93 9.52
N GLN A 52 8.06 -4.82 9.22
CA GLN A 52 8.84 -4.06 10.19
C GLN A 52 8.02 -2.90 10.74
N SER A 53 7.33 -2.18 9.85
CA SER A 53 6.45 -1.09 10.23
C SER A 53 5.29 -0.94 9.24
N ILE A 54 4.12 -0.54 9.74
CA ILE A 54 2.97 -0.15 8.93
C ILE A 54 2.48 1.19 9.46
N SER A 55 2.40 2.19 8.59
CA SER A 55 1.92 3.53 8.92
C SER A 55 0.91 4.03 7.89
N TYR A 56 0.12 5.02 8.30
CA TYR A 56 -0.93 5.64 7.48
C TYR A 56 -0.73 7.14 7.48
N GLY A 57 -0.66 7.75 6.29
CA GLY A 57 -0.49 9.20 6.19
C GLY A 57 -0.15 9.69 4.79
N LYS A 58 0.30 10.94 4.71
CA LYS A 58 0.75 11.57 3.48
C LYS A 58 2.11 11.03 3.05
N GLN A 59 2.36 11.07 1.75
CA GLN A 59 3.52 10.43 1.14
C GLN A 59 4.15 11.37 0.11
N GLY A 60 5.42 11.76 0.33
CA GLY A 60 6.18 12.60 -0.60
C GLY A 60 5.45 13.90 -0.98
N ARG A 61 5.18 14.09 -2.28
CA ARG A 61 4.45 15.25 -2.82
C ARG A 61 2.92 15.07 -2.88
N ASP A 62 2.40 13.88 -2.55
CA ASP A 62 0.96 13.66 -2.54
C ASP A 62 0.36 14.16 -1.22
N PHE A 63 0.01 15.44 -1.21
CA PHE A 63 -0.68 16.08 -0.08
C PHE A 63 -2.19 15.82 -0.11
N VAL A 64 -2.73 15.23 -1.18
CA VAL A 64 -4.17 15.06 -1.38
C VAL A 64 -4.61 13.70 -0.83
N ASN A 65 -3.89 12.62 -1.13
CA ASN A 65 -4.29 11.27 -0.72
C ASN A 65 -3.48 10.80 0.50
N ASN A 66 -4.12 9.99 1.35
CA ASN A 66 -3.40 9.22 2.35
C ASN A 66 -3.04 7.86 1.76
N TRP A 67 -1.90 7.33 2.20
CA TRP A 67 -1.32 6.07 1.78
C TRP A 67 -1.03 5.21 3.01
N VAL A 68 -1.09 3.89 2.83
CA VAL A 68 -0.54 2.92 3.76
C VAL A 68 0.90 2.65 3.34
N LYS A 69 1.85 3.05 4.19
CA LYS A 69 3.27 2.71 4.04
C LYS A 69 3.54 1.40 4.78
N ILE A 70 4.17 0.46 4.11
CA ILE A 70 4.64 -0.79 4.68
C ILE A 70 6.14 -0.87 4.49
N GLU A 71 6.88 -1.02 5.60
CA GLU A 71 8.29 -1.35 5.59
C GLU A 71 8.43 -2.83 5.93
N TYR A 72 9.22 -3.54 5.13
CA TYR A 72 9.35 -4.99 5.24
C TYR A 72 10.75 -5.43 4.84
N LEU A 73 11.20 -6.56 5.40
CA LEU A 73 12.44 -7.19 4.97
C LEU A 73 12.15 -8.09 3.78
N SER A 74 12.84 -7.87 2.66
CA SER A 74 12.81 -8.80 1.54
C SER A 74 13.53 -10.10 1.90
N ASP A 75 13.40 -11.11 1.04
CA ASP A 75 14.09 -12.40 1.21
C ASP A 75 15.62 -12.23 1.27
N ASP A 76 16.15 -11.24 0.54
CA ASP A 76 17.58 -10.84 0.58
C ASP A 76 17.97 -10.04 1.84
N LYS A 77 17.08 -9.91 2.82
CA LYS A 77 17.26 -9.14 4.07
C LYS A 77 17.48 -7.63 3.87
N GLU A 78 17.07 -7.09 2.74
CA GLU A 78 17.06 -5.65 2.51
C GLU A 78 15.76 -5.05 3.04
N LEU A 79 15.86 -3.87 3.67
CA LEU A 79 14.68 -3.10 4.06
C LEU A 79 14.06 -2.46 2.82
N LYS A 80 12.86 -2.92 2.46
CA LYS A 80 12.06 -2.38 1.35
C LYS A 80 10.84 -1.65 1.86
N THR A 81 10.24 -0.86 0.99
CA THR A 81 9.02 -0.12 1.29
C THR A 81 8.00 -0.33 0.19
N ALA A 82 6.73 -0.39 0.56
CA ALA A 82 5.60 -0.45 -0.35
C ALA A 82 4.54 0.54 0.12
N PHE A 83 3.92 1.25 -0.82
CA PHE A 83 2.81 2.16 -0.53
C PHE A 83 1.56 1.71 -1.24
N PHE A 84 0.45 1.68 -0.51
CA PHE A 84 -0.86 1.31 -1.04
C PHE A 84 -1.92 2.36 -0.71
N ALA A 85 -2.78 2.66 -1.68
CA ALA A 85 -3.97 3.48 -1.48
C ALA A 85 -5.18 2.79 -2.11
N ASP A 86 -6.35 2.86 -1.48
CA ASP A 86 -7.55 2.22 -2.03
C ASP A 86 -8.04 2.95 -3.29
N LYS A 87 -8.36 2.17 -4.34
CA LYS A 87 -8.75 2.68 -5.67
C LYS A 87 -10.25 3.00 -5.76
N LYS A 88 -11.09 2.69 -4.76
CA LYS A 88 -12.55 2.97 -4.80
C LYS A 88 -12.87 4.47 -4.59
N MET A 89 -12.01 5.36 -5.08
CA MET A 89 -12.04 6.82 -4.95
C MET A 89 -13.07 7.52 -5.88
N LEU A 90 -14.08 6.80 -6.39
CA LEU A 90 -15.14 7.37 -7.26
C LEU A 90 -16.42 7.70 -6.46
N GLY A 91 -16.27 8.39 -5.33
CA GLY A 91 -17.40 8.92 -4.57
C GLY A 91 -16.94 9.72 -3.35
N TRP A 92 -17.69 10.77 -3.01
CA TRP A 92 -17.44 11.64 -1.86
C TRP A 92 -17.41 10.89 -0.50
N SER A 93 -17.96 9.67 -0.44
CA SER A 93 -17.89 8.78 0.72
C SER A 93 -16.60 7.94 0.80
N GLY A 94 -15.79 7.89 -0.27
CA GLY A 94 -14.59 7.04 -0.38
C GLY A 94 -13.26 7.73 -0.03
N ILE A 95 -13.21 9.06 -0.12
CA ILE A 95 -11.96 9.86 -0.05
C ILE A 95 -11.27 9.83 1.32
N PHE A 96 -11.96 9.40 2.39
CA PHE A 96 -11.38 9.35 3.75
C PHE A 96 -11.44 7.96 4.41
N GLY A 97 -12.15 7.00 3.82
CA GLY A 97 -12.45 5.72 4.48
C GLY A 97 -11.67 4.53 3.93
N GLY A 98 -11.53 4.42 2.61
CA GLY A 98 -11.01 3.22 1.94
C GLY A 98 -9.59 2.88 2.40
N THR A 99 -8.65 3.82 2.24
CA THR A 99 -7.25 3.60 2.66
C THR A 99 -7.11 3.44 4.17
N LYS A 100 -7.95 4.09 4.99
CA LYS A 100 -7.95 3.91 6.45
C LYS A 100 -8.43 2.52 6.85
N ASN A 101 -9.44 1.99 6.16
CA ASN A 101 -9.93 0.63 6.37
C ASN A 101 -8.90 -0.41 5.94
N LEU A 102 -8.21 -0.16 4.81
CA LEU A 102 -7.08 -0.97 4.39
C LEU A 102 -6.00 -1.01 5.48
N TYR A 103 -5.57 0.16 5.96
CA TYR A 103 -4.60 0.26 7.07
C TYR A 103 -5.03 -0.52 8.31
N LYS A 104 -6.29 -0.32 8.75
CA LYS A 104 -6.84 -1.02 9.91
C LYS A 104 -6.79 -2.53 9.72
N LYS A 105 -7.18 -3.03 8.55
CA LYS A 105 -7.13 -4.47 8.26
C LYS A 105 -5.70 -5.00 8.30
N ILE A 106 -4.75 -4.32 7.66
CA ILE A 106 -3.33 -4.73 7.69
C ILE A 106 -2.79 -4.76 9.13
N LYS A 107 -3.11 -3.74 9.93
CA LYS A 107 -2.76 -3.70 11.34
C LYS A 107 -3.32 -4.88 12.14
N THR A 108 -4.61 -5.16 11.99
CA THR A 108 -5.29 -6.26 12.70
C THR A 108 -4.72 -7.62 12.33
N GLU A 109 -4.37 -7.85 11.07
CA GLU A 109 -3.89 -9.15 10.60
C GLU A 109 -2.39 -9.37 10.89
N PHE A 110 -1.56 -8.31 10.90
CA PHE A 110 -0.10 -8.46 10.86
C PHE A 110 0.72 -7.65 11.86
N GLN A 111 0.12 -6.74 12.64
CA GLN A 111 0.90 -5.87 13.53
C GLN A 111 0.44 -5.89 15.00
N PHE A 112 0.40 -7.10 15.57
CA PHE A 112 0.18 -7.44 17.00
C PHE A 112 -1.30 -7.41 17.45
N GLY A 113 -1.80 -8.34 18.28
CA GLY A 113 -1.18 -9.53 18.88
C GLY A 113 0.07 -9.28 19.69
#